data_AF-W4GF05-F1
#
_entry.id   AF-W4GF05-F1
#
_cell.length_a   1.000
_cell.length_b   1.000
_cell.length_c   1.000
_cell.angle_alpha   90.00
_cell.angle_beta   90.00
_cell.angle_gamma   90.00
#
_symmetry.space_group_name_H-M   'P 1'
#
loop_
_entity.id
_entity.type
_entity.pdbx_description
1 polymer ?
#
loop_
_entity_poly.entity_id
_entity_poly.type
_entity_poly.pdbx_seq_one_letter_code
_entity_poly.pdbx_strand_id
1 'polypeptide(L)'
;MASAMGDTQSLHTNALDETLGLPTEFSARMARNTQLILQEETGIPKVVVADPWGGSYLMENLTQELVDSAMEIIREVDVYICRYIYTSIEESATKKQARIDSREEVIVGVNKYRLQNEDRVDVLSIDNTKVREQQINRINTNAHA
;
A
#
# COMPACT_ATOMS: atom_id res chain seq x y z
N MET A 1 -9.49 4.88 3.36
CA MET A 1 -10.84 4.67 3.94
C MET A 1 -10.97 3.27 4.54
N ALA A 2 -10.79 2.19 3.76
CA ALA A 2 -10.91 0.82 4.29
C ALA A 2 -10.09 0.58 5.57
N SER A 3 -8.81 0.95 5.59
CA SER A 3 -7.95 0.83 6.79
C SER A 3 -8.47 1.62 8.00
N ALA A 4 -9.11 2.78 7.78
CA ALA A 4 -9.68 3.57 8.86
C ALA A 4 -10.98 2.95 9.41
N MET A 5 -11.77 2.32 8.54
CA MET A 5 -13.00 1.61 8.94
C MET A 5 -12.72 0.22 9.53
N GLY A 6 -11.57 -0.39 9.22
CA GLY A 6 -11.08 -1.61 9.86
C GLY A 6 -10.28 -1.36 11.15
N ASP A 7 -10.45 -0.18 11.75
CA ASP A 7 -9.87 0.22 13.04
C ASP A 7 -8.34 0.01 13.15
N THR A 8 -7.59 0.49 12.15
CA THR A 8 -6.12 0.46 12.19
C THR A 8 -5.53 1.49 13.16
N GLN A 9 -4.48 1.13 13.89
CA GLN A 9 -3.83 2.02 14.87
C GLN A 9 -2.87 3.02 14.24
N SER A 10 -2.33 2.71 13.06
CA SER A 10 -1.43 3.58 12.31
C SER A 10 -1.60 3.38 10.82
N LEU A 11 -1.57 4.46 10.05
CA LEU A 11 -1.80 4.41 8.61
C LEU A 11 -0.68 5.13 7.86
N HIS A 12 -0.11 4.45 6.86
CA HIS A 12 0.64 5.10 5.81
C HIS A 12 -0.29 5.28 4.60
N THR A 13 -0.23 6.46 3.97
CA THR A 13 -0.92 6.72 2.71
C THR A 13 0.12 7.05 1.68
N ASN A 14 0.09 6.33 0.57
CA ASN A 14 1.06 6.50 -0.50
C ASN A 14 0.84 7.84 -1.21
N ALA A 15 1.93 8.37 -1.74
CA ALA A 15 1.90 9.56 -2.57
C ALA A 15 1.55 9.21 -4.03
N LEU A 16 1.04 10.19 -4.77
CA LEU A 16 0.61 9.98 -6.17
C LEU A 16 1.76 9.57 -7.11
N ASP A 17 2.99 9.90 -6.74
CA ASP A 17 4.23 9.71 -7.52
C ASP A 17 5.02 8.47 -7.10
N GLU A 18 4.45 7.59 -6.27
CA GLU A 18 5.11 6.39 -5.70
C GLU A 18 5.72 5.47 -6.76
N THR A 19 5.06 5.33 -7.92
CA THR A 19 5.55 4.47 -9.01
C THR A 19 6.70 5.10 -9.81
N LEU A 20 6.96 6.40 -9.64
CA LEU A 20 7.96 7.16 -10.39
C LEU A 20 9.21 7.46 -9.56
N GLY A 21 9.07 7.65 -8.25
CA GLY A 21 10.19 7.93 -7.37
C GLY A 21 9.78 8.16 -5.92
N LEU A 22 10.70 8.74 -5.14
CA LEU A 22 10.37 9.16 -3.78
C LEU A 22 9.44 10.38 -3.79
N PRO A 23 8.57 10.52 -2.77
CA PRO A 23 7.57 11.56 -2.76
C PRO A 23 8.19 12.96 -2.68
N THR A 24 7.69 13.85 -3.52
CA THR A 24 7.92 15.29 -3.39
C THR A 24 7.18 15.86 -2.18
N GLU A 25 7.52 17.08 -1.75
CA GLU A 25 6.78 17.75 -0.66
C GLU A 25 5.30 17.92 -1.01
N PHE A 26 4.99 18.19 -2.29
CA PHE A 26 3.62 18.33 -2.78
C PHE A 26 2.84 17.02 -2.66
N SER A 27 3.39 15.92 -3.16
CA SER A 27 2.72 14.63 -3.16
C SER A 27 2.61 14.05 -1.74
N ALA A 28 3.64 14.22 -0.90
CA ALA A 28 3.60 13.85 0.52
C ALA A 28 2.53 14.64 1.29
N ARG A 29 2.37 15.94 0.98
CA ARG A 29 1.31 16.77 1.57
C ARG A 29 -0.08 16.26 1.20
N MET A 30 -0.29 15.89 -0.07
CA MET A 30 -1.57 15.31 -0.51
C MET A 30 -1.87 13.98 0.19
N ALA A 31 -0.86 13.10 0.30
CA ALA A 31 -0.99 11.82 0.98
C ALA A 31 -1.37 12.00 2.46
N ARG A 32 -0.69 12.92 3.18
CA ARG A 32 -1.03 13.25 4.57
C ARG A 32 -2.42 13.87 4.70
N ASN A 33 -2.75 14.84 3.85
CA ASN A 33 -4.05 15.51 3.89
C ASN A 33 -5.21 14.55 3.65
N THR A 34 -5.00 13.48 2.87
CA THR A 34 -6.00 12.41 2.73
C THR A 34 -6.38 11.84 4.10
N GLN A 35 -5.43 11.59 5.00
CA GLN A 35 -5.74 11.14 6.36
C GLN A 35 -6.39 12.22 7.21
N LEU A 36 -5.94 13.48 7.11
CA LEU A 36 -6.53 14.60 7.86
C LEU A 36 -8.01 14.82 7.50
N ILE A 37 -8.35 14.75 6.21
CA ILE A 37 -9.75 14.83 5.75
C ILE A 37 -10.57 13.68 6.35
N LEU A 38 -10.04 12.46 6.35
CA LEU A 38 -10.71 11.31 6.99
C LEU A 38 -10.95 11.58 8.48
N GLN A 39 -9.99 12.18 9.18
CA GLN A 39 -10.08 12.43 10.61
C GLN A 39 -11.06 13.56 10.95
N GLU A 40 -10.96 14.69 10.25
CA GLU A 40 -11.59 15.95 10.66
C GLU A 40 -12.93 16.18 9.97
N GLU A 41 -13.08 15.75 8.72
CA GLU A 41 -14.20 16.15 7.86
C GLU A 41 -15.23 15.03 7.63
N THR A 42 -14.78 13.78 7.48
CA THR A 42 -15.71 12.69 7.09
C THR A 42 -16.66 12.25 8.20
N GLY A 43 -16.36 12.57 9.46
CA GLY A 43 -17.13 12.12 10.62
C GLY A 43 -16.98 10.62 10.93
N ILE A 44 -16.20 9.86 10.15
CA ILE A 44 -15.91 8.44 10.40
C ILE A 44 -15.40 8.21 11.84
N PRO A 45 -14.45 8.99 12.38
CA PRO A 45 -13.96 8.76 13.74
C PRO A 45 -14.95 9.17 14.84
N LYS A 46 -16.04 9.87 14.49
CA LYS A 46 -17.05 10.35 15.45
C LYS A 46 -18.14 9.32 15.72
N VAL A 47 -18.19 8.24 14.94
CA VAL A 47 -19.11 7.13 15.20
C VAL A 47 -18.70 6.48 16.52
N VAL A 48 -19.63 6.46 17.49
CA VAL A 48 -19.40 5.99 18.88
C VAL A 48 -19.03 4.50 18.93
N VAL A 49 -19.37 3.76 17.88
CA VAL A 49 -19.00 2.34 17.69
C VAL A 49 -17.70 2.30 16.91
N ALA A 50 -16.66 1.68 17.48
CA ALA A 50 -15.34 1.51 16.87
C ALA A 50 -15.39 0.84 15.48
N ASP A 51 -16.46 0.09 15.20
CA ASP A 51 -16.71 -0.59 13.93
C ASP A 51 -18.02 -0.10 13.28
N PRO A 52 -17.96 0.73 12.22
CA PRO A 52 -19.14 1.18 11.49
C PRO A 52 -19.79 0.08 10.63
N TRP A 53 -19.11 -1.05 10.39
CA TRP A 53 -19.60 -2.16 9.57
C TRP A 53 -20.21 -3.31 10.40
N GLY A 54 -20.05 -3.28 11.72
CA GLY A 54 -20.59 -4.30 12.61
C GLY A 54 -22.09 -4.52 12.40
N GLY A 55 -22.47 -5.79 12.23
CA GLY A 55 -23.86 -6.20 11.94
C GLY A 55 -24.27 -6.16 10.47
N SER A 56 -23.40 -5.72 9.55
CA SER A 56 -23.65 -5.85 8.12
C SER A 56 -23.59 -7.31 7.68
N TYR A 57 -24.72 -7.88 7.23
CA TYR A 57 -24.75 -9.28 6.75
C TYR A 57 -23.66 -9.62 5.73
N LEU A 58 -23.34 -8.68 4.83
CA LEU A 58 -22.28 -8.85 3.85
C LEU A 58 -20.90 -8.88 4.53
N MET A 59 -20.61 -7.92 5.42
CA MET A 59 -19.29 -7.79 6.03
C MET A 59 -19.03 -8.92 7.02
N GLU A 60 -20.02 -9.29 7.81
CA GLU A 60 -19.93 -10.40 8.77
C GLU A 60 -19.66 -11.73 8.06
N ASN A 61 -20.39 -12.01 6.97
CA ASN A 61 -20.19 -13.23 6.20
C ASN A 61 -18.80 -13.24 5.51
N LEU A 62 -18.42 -12.14 4.87
CA LEU A 62 -17.11 -12.04 4.21
C LEU A 62 -15.95 -12.14 5.21
N THR A 63 -16.12 -11.58 6.41
CA THR A 63 -15.13 -11.69 7.50
C THR A 63 -14.97 -13.14 7.93
N GLN A 64 -16.06 -13.87 8.12
CA GLN A 64 -16.01 -15.28 8.49
C GLN A 64 -15.36 -16.14 7.41
N GLU A 65 -15.74 -15.96 6.14
CA GLU A 65 -15.14 -16.68 5.00
C GLU A 65 -13.62 -16.46 4.90
N LEU A 66 -13.17 -15.22 5.13
CA LEU A 66 -11.76 -14.87 5.11
C LEU A 66 -10.99 -15.55 6.26
N VAL A 67 -11.56 -15.55 7.47
CA VAL A 67 -10.97 -16.20 8.65
C VAL A 67 -10.84 -17.71 8.43
N ASP A 68 -11.89 -18.36 7.93
CA ASP A 68 -11.87 -19.81 7.69
C ASP A 68 -10.80 -20.19 6.67
N SER A 69 -10.72 -19.45 5.56
CA SER A 69 -9.71 -19.66 4.51
C SER A 69 -8.29 -19.42 5.01
N ALA A 70 -8.08 -18.36 5.81
CA ALA A 70 -6.76 -18.05 6.37
C ALA A 70 -6.32 -19.13 7.38
N MET A 71 -7.25 -19.63 8.20
CA MET A 71 -6.96 -20.69 9.17
C MET A 71 -6.62 -22.03 8.51
N GLU A 72 -7.21 -22.34 7.35
CA GLU A 72 -6.81 -23.51 6.54
C GLU A 72 -5.34 -23.40 6.13
N ILE A 73 -4.93 -22.26 5.56
CA ILE A 73 -3.53 -22.01 5.17
C ILE A 73 -2.60 -22.09 6.39
N ILE A 74 -2.96 -21.48 7.53
CA ILE A 74 -2.13 -21.51 8.75
C ILE A 74 -1.89 -22.95 9.22
N ARG A 75 -2.90 -23.82 9.14
CA ARG A 75 -2.75 -25.25 9.52
C ARG A 75 -1.85 -26.02 8.56
N GLU A 76 -1.79 -25.65 7.29
CA GLU A 76 -0.94 -26.32 6.29
C GLU A 76 0.56 -25.97 6.44
N VAL A 77 0.87 -24.81 7.01
CA VAL A 77 2.20 -24.18 6.89
C VAL A 77 3.29 -24.76 7.83
N ASP A 78 3.04 -25.84 8.56
CA ASP A 78 3.85 -26.23 9.74
C ASP A 78 5.29 -26.78 9.48
N VAL A 79 5.75 -26.99 8.23
CA VAL A 79 7.11 -27.59 8.01
C VAL A 79 7.95 -26.96 6.86
N TYR A 80 7.36 -26.26 5.89
CA TYR A 80 8.08 -25.71 4.71
C TYR A 80 7.70 -24.25 4.35
N ILE A 81 7.55 -23.43 5.39
CA ILE A 81 7.06 -22.04 5.39
C ILE A 81 7.62 -21.19 4.23
N CYS A 82 8.94 -21.07 4.11
CA CYS A 82 9.54 -20.09 3.21
C CYS A 82 9.31 -20.40 1.72
N ARG A 83 9.41 -21.68 1.31
CA ARG A 83 9.26 -22.05 -0.10
C ARG A 83 7.80 -22.02 -0.52
N TYR A 84 6.90 -22.48 0.35
CA TYR A 84 5.46 -22.42 0.10
C TYR A 84 5.00 -20.97 -0.07
N ILE A 85 5.33 -20.08 0.88
CA ILE A 85 4.94 -18.66 0.82
C ILE A 85 5.47 -17.98 -0.45
N TYR A 86 6.74 -18.19 -0.79
CA TYR A 86 7.33 -17.58 -1.98
C TYR A 86 6.60 -18.00 -3.26
N THR A 87 6.41 -19.31 -3.46
CA THR A 87 5.73 -19.84 -4.65
C THR A 87 4.28 -19.35 -4.72
N SER A 88 3.54 -19.36 -3.61
CA SER A 88 2.15 -18.89 -3.58
C SER A 88 2.01 -17.41 -3.94
N ILE A 89 2.93 -16.55 -3.48
CA ILE A 89 2.96 -15.13 -3.85
C ILE A 89 3.24 -14.98 -5.36
N GLU A 90 4.21 -15.71 -5.90
CA GLU A 90 4.59 -15.67 -7.32
C GLU A 90 3.45 -16.14 -8.23
N GLU A 91 2.77 -17.23 -7.87
CA GLU A 91 1.60 -17.73 -8.59
C GLU A 91 0.45 -16.71 -8.59
N SER A 92 0.18 -16.08 -7.44
CA SER A 92 -0.86 -15.05 -7.31
C SER A 92 -0.54 -13.82 -8.14
N ALA A 93 0.72 -13.37 -8.12
CA ALA A 93 1.21 -12.25 -8.93
C ALA A 93 1.10 -12.55 -10.42
N THR A 94 1.49 -13.76 -10.85
CA THR A 94 1.41 -14.19 -12.25
C THR A 94 -0.04 -14.23 -12.75
N LYS A 95 -0.95 -14.80 -11.96
CA LYS A 95 -2.39 -14.81 -12.27
C LYS A 95 -2.96 -13.41 -12.38
N LYS A 96 -2.56 -12.50 -11.48
CA LYS A 96 -2.99 -11.09 -11.51
C LYS A 96 -2.47 -10.39 -12.78
N GLN A 97 -1.20 -10.56 -13.12
CA GLN A 97 -0.61 -9.98 -14.31
C GLN A 97 -1.32 -10.48 -15.58
N ALA A 98 -1.59 -11.78 -15.68
CA ALA A 98 -2.31 -12.36 -16.81
C ALA A 98 -3.71 -11.75 -16.99
N ARG A 99 -4.46 -11.52 -15.90
CA ARG A 99 -5.78 -10.85 -15.94
C ARG A 99 -5.70 -9.38 -16.35
N ILE A 100 -4.65 -8.67 -15.94
CA ILE A 100 -4.43 -7.27 -16.33
C ILE A 100 -4.12 -7.20 -17.83
N ASP A 101 -3.27 -8.10 -18.33
CA ASP A 101 -2.85 -8.17 -19.72
C ASP A 101 -4.01 -8.61 -20.64
N SER A 102 -4.85 -9.56 -20.18
CA SER A 102 -6.07 -9.98 -20.88
C SER A 102 -7.21 -8.97 -20.79
N ARG A 103 -7.06 -7.90 -19.99
CA ARG A 103 -8.07 -6.87 -19.69
C ARG A 103 -9.32 -7.37 -18.96
N GLU A 104 -9.25 -8.55 -18.35
CA GLU A 104 -10.25 -9.02 -17.38
C GLU A 104 -10.24 -8.15 -16.13
N GLU A 105 -9.05 -7.74 -15.67
CA GLU A 105 -8.85 -6.81 -14.57
C GLU A 105 -8.53 -5.42 -15.12
N VAL A 106 -9.39 -4.43 -14.86
CA VAL A 106 -9.29 -3.08 -15.44
C VAL A 106 -8.44 -2.18 -14.55
N ILE A 107 -7.37 -1.61 -15.13
CA ILE A 107 -6.58 -0.53 -14.54
C ILE A 107 -6.81 0.74 -15.35
N VAL A 108 -7.53 1.69 -14.75
CA VAL A 108 -7.86 2.98 -15.35
C VAL A 108 -6.57 3.76 -15.64
N GLY A 109 -6.46 4.29 -16.86
CA GLY A 109 -5.26 5.01 -17.34
C GLY A 109 -4.18 4.08 -17.91
N VAL A 110 -4.17 2.79 -17.54
CA VAL A 110 -3.13 1.84 -17.99
C VAL A 110 -3.64 0.89 -19.07
N ASN A 111 -4.70 0.11 -18.88
CA ASN A 111 -5.20 -0.82 -19.91
C ASN A 111 -6.55 -0.41 -20.50
N LYS A 112 -7.26 0.51 -19.83
CA LYS A 112 -8.53 1.10 -20.27
C LYS A 112 -8.55 2.59 -19.93
N TYR A 113 -9.25 3.38 -20.75
CA TYR A 113 -9.36 4.84 -20.59
C TYR A 113 -7.99 5.56 -20.58
N ARG A 114 -7.12 5.20 -21.52
CA ARG A 114 -5.82 5.88 -21.70
C ARG A 114 -6.03 7.31 -22.19
N LEU A 115 -5.28 8.25 -21.63
CA LEU A 115 -5.22 9.62 -22.10
C LEU A 115 -4.40 9.69 -23.40
N GLN A 116 -4.75 10.62 -24.29
CA GLN A 116 -3.98 10.85 -25.52
C GLN A 116 -2.67 11.60 -25.23
N ASN A 117 -2.67 12.48 -24.22
CA ASN A 117 -1.50 13.21 -23.72
C ASN A 117 -1.47 13.07 -22.19
N GLU A 118 -0.32 12.72 -21.65
CA GLU A 118 -0.10 12.62 -20.20
C GLU A 118 0.63 13.87 -19.68
N ASP A 119 0.18 14.40 -18.55
CA ASP A 119 0.86 15.49 -17.87
C ASP A 119 2.15 15.01 -17.21
N ARG A 120 3.18 15.86 -17.20
CA ARG A 120 4.44 15.54 -16.52
C ARG A 120 4.27 15.67 -15.01
N VAL A 121 4.63 14.62 -14.29
CA VAL A 121 4.72 14.63 -12.82
C VAL A 121 6.14 15.01 -12.42
N ASP A 122 6.26 15.96 -11.51
CA ASP A 122 7.55 16.31 -10.91
C ASP A 122 7.99 15.19 -9.96
N VAL A 123 9.15 14.59 -10.23
CA VAL A 123 9.71 13.49 -9.44
C VAL A 123 10.89 14.00 -8.63
N LEU A 124 10.98 13.61 -7.36
CA LEU A 124 12.11 13.97 -6.51
C LEU A 124 13.38 13.29 -7.02
N SER A 125 14.33 14.10 -7.50
CA SER A 125 15.67 13.63 -7.88
C SER A 125 16.62 13.72 -6.69
N ILE A 126 17.29 12.61 -6.36
CA ILE A 126 18.30 12.56 -5.29
C ILE A 126 19.69 12.49 -5.90
N ASP A 127 20.57 13.38 -5.46
CA ASP A 127 22.00 13.32 -5.76
C ASP A 127 22.70 12.25 -4.91
N ASN A 128 22.76 11.04 -5.48
CA ASN A 128 23.41 9.89 -4.85
C ASN A 128 24.91 10.10 -4.62
N THR A 129 25.59 10.93 -5.43
CA THR A 129 27.01 11.21 -5.26
C THR A 129 27.24 11.97 -3.97
N LYS A 130 26.47 13.05 -3.77
CA LYS A 130 26.53 13.87 -2.57
C LYS A 130 26.15 13.09 -1.30
N VAL A 131 25.08 12.28 -1.36
CA VAL A 131 24.66 11.45 -0.21
C VAL A 131 25.75 10.45 0.17
N ARG A 132 26.37 9.79 -0.82
CA ARG A 132 27.46 8.84 -0.60
C ARG A 132 28.67 9.51 0.04
N GLU A 133 29.11 10.66 -0.48
CA GLU A 133 30.26 11.40 0.07
C GLU A 133 30.02 11.83 1.51
N GLN A 134 28.84 12.37 1.82
CA GLN A 134 28.45 12.73 3.18
C GLN A 134 28.50 11.53 4.13
N GLN A 135 28.00 10.37 3.68
CA GLN A 135 28.00 9.16 4.50
C GLN A 135 29.41 8.61 4.74
N ILE A 136 30.28 8.62 3.73
CA ILE A 136 31.69 8.22 3.87
C ILE A 136 32.39 9.12 4.90
N ASN A 137 32.21 10.44 4.79
CA ASN A 137 32.81 11.40 5.72
C ASN A 137 32.32 11.18 7.16
N ARG A 138 31.03 10.91 7.35
CA ARG A 138 30.44 10.61 8.67
C ARG A 138 31.01 9.33 9.28
N ILE A 139 31.16 8.26 8.49
CA ILE A 139 31.74 7.00 8.95
C ILE A 139 33.20 7.20 9.35
N ASN A 140 34.00 7.89 8.52
CA ASN A 140 35.41 8.14 8.80
C ASN A 140 35.61 9.01 10.04
N THR A 141 34.73 9.99 10.28
CA THR A 141 34.81 10.87 11.46
C THR A 141 34.45 10.12 12.74
N ASN A 142 33.48 9.19 12.69
CA ASN A 142 33.08 8.38 13.84
C ASN A 142 34.01 7.20 14.13
N ALA A 143 34.81 6.75 13.15
CA ALA A 143 35.81 5.70 13.36
C ALA A 143 37.08 6.18 14.11
N HIS A 144 37.20 7.48 14.33
CA HIS A 144 38.32 8.12 15.05
C HIS A 144 37.94 8.66 16.44
N ALA A 145 36.73 8.35 16.94
CA ALA A 145 36.28 8.61 18.31
C ALA A 145 36.18 7.29 19.08
#